data_AF-A0A432T377-F1
#
_entry.id   AF-A0A432T377-F1
#
_cell.length_a   1.000
_cell.length_b   1.000
_cell.length_c   1.000
_cell.angle_alpha   90.00
_cell.angle_beta   90.00
_cell.angle_gamma   90.00
#
_symmetry.space_group_name_H-M   'P 1'
#
loop_
_entity.id
_entity.type
_entity.pdbx_description
1 polymer ?
#
loop_
_entity_poly.entity_id
_entity_poly.type
_entity_poly.pdbx_seq_one_letter_code
_entity_poly.pdbx_strand_id
1 'polypeptide(L)'
;QAMMNAITEHFPADVHITESEGGMFLWATLPENMSAMRLFDHAIKEKVAFVPGKPFYVSSTKDKPVPDNTLRLSYVTMDEDRIHKGIQILGACLRTRSLS
;
A
#
# COMPACT_ATOMS: atom_id res chain seq x y z
N GLN A 1 -8.37 10.80 10.13
CA GLN A 1 -9.58 10.36 9.41
C GLN A 1 -9.43 10.40 7.89
N ALA A 2 -8.88 11.47 7.30
CA ALA A 2 -8.76 11.64 5.84
C ALA A 2 -8.16 10.42 5.09
N MET A 3 -7.09 9.82 5.62
CA MET A 3 -6.42 8.66 5.01
C MET A 3 -7.34 7.44 4.85
N MET A 4 -8.04 7.05 5.91
CA MET A 4 -8.94 5.88 5.87
C MET A 4 -10.13 6.15 4.96
N ASN A 5 -10.70 7.35 5.00
CA ASN A 5 -11.80 7.73 4.11
C ASN A 5 -11.39 7.63 2.63
N ALA A 6 -10.23 8.21 2.28
CA ALA A 6 -9.70 8.14 0.93
C ALA A 6 -9.42 6.69 0.48
N ILE A 7 -8.92 5.84 1.40
CA ILE A 7 -8.68 4.43 1.11
C ILE A 7 -10.01 3.71 0.82
N THR A 8 -11.02 3.89 1.67
CA THR A 8 -12.35 3.31 1.46
C THR A 8 -12.97 3.74 0.13
N GLU A 9 -12.74 4.97 -0.31
CA GLU A 9 -13.26 5.48 -1.58
C GLU A 9 -12.50 4.97 -2.81
N HIS A 10 -11.18 4.80 -2.71
CA HIS A 10 -10.33 4.62 -3.89
C HIS A 10 -9.63 3.27 -3.98
N PHE A 11 -9.51 2.50 -2.91
CA PHE A 11 -8.86 1.19 -3.00
C PHE A 11 -9.84 0.12 -3.50
N PRO A 12 -9.35 -0.87 -4.26
CA PRO A 12 -10.10 -2.09 -4.52
C PRO A 12 -10.54 -2.79 -3.23
N ALA A 13 -11.67 -3.49 -3.27
CA ALA A 13 -12.26 -4.15 -2.11
C ALA A 13 -11.44 -5.33 -1.57
N ASP A 14 -10.52 -5.86 -2.36
CA ASP A 14 -9.60 -6.95 -2.03
C ASP A 14 -8.28 -6.48 -1.41
N VAL A 15 -8.13 -5.16 -1.17
CA VAL A 15 -7.02 -4.62 -0.38
C VAL A 15 -7.45 -4.49 1.08
N HIS A 16 -6.72 -5.14 1.96
CA HIS A 16 -6.97 -5.13 3.39
C HIS A 16 -6.04 -4.15 4.10
N ILE A 17 -6.60 -3.27 4.95
CA ILE A 17 -5.83 -2.35 5.79
C ILE A 17 -5.85 -2.83 7.23
N THR A 18 -4.69 -2.89 7.86
CA THR A 18 -4.55 -3.04 9.30
C THR A 18 -4.25 -1.68 9.91
N GLU A 19 -5.19 -1.19 10.71
CA GLU A 19 -5.04 0.02 11.50
C GLU A 19 -4.28 -0.29 12.79
N SER A 20 -3.24 0.50 13.09
CA SER A 20 -2.62 0.49 14.42
C SER A 20 -3.40 1.42 15.34
N GLU A 21 -3.72 1.01 16.57
CA GLU A 21 -4.53 1.76 17.57
C GLU A 21 -4.00 3.17 17.95
N GLY A 22 -2.88 3.58 17.40
CA GLY A 22 -2.33 4.93 17.48
C GLY A 22 -0.99 4.93 16.76
N GLY A 23 -0.91 5.57 15.60
CA GLY A 23 0.29 5.47 14.79
C GLY A 23 0.32 6.37 13.57
N MET A 24 1.54 6.56 13.09
CA MET A 24 1.91 7.36 11.93
C MET A 24 1.81 6.60 10.60
N PHE A 25 1.42 5.31 10.66
CA PHE A 25 1.50 4.38 9.55
C PHE A 25 0.27 3.48 9.47
N LEU A 26 -0.08 3.08 8.25
CA LEU A 26 -1.04 2.00 7.98
C LEU A 26 -0.31 0.86 7.29
N TRP A 27 -0.69 -0.37 7.63
CA TRP A 27 -0.23 -1.55 6.92
C TRP A 27 -1.31 -2.01 5.95
N ALA A 28 -0.94 -2.23 4.69
CA ALA A 28 -1.86 -2.73 3.67
C ALA A 28 -1.38 -4.08 3.15
N THR A 29 -2.33 -4.99 2.97
CA THR A 29 -2.14 -6.30 2.36
C THR A 29 -2.94 -6.34 1.07
N LEU A 30 -2.23 -6.53 -0.04
CA LEU A 30 -2.76 -6.66 -1.38
C LEU A 30 -3.20 -8.12 -1.64
N PRO A 31 -3.98 -8.38 -2.70
CA PRO A 31 -4.21 -9.73 -3.20
C PRO A 31 -2.91 -10.53 -3.36
N GLU A 32 -2.95 -11.85 -3.11
CA GLU A 32 -1.76 -12.72 -3.11
C GLU A 32 -1.01 -12.74 -4.45
N ASN A 33 -1.72 -12.48 -5.55
CA ASN A 33 -1.17 -12.41 -6.90
C ASN A 33 -0.53 -11.05 -7.24
N MET A 34 -0.49 -10.09 -6.31
CA MET A 34 0.09 -8.77 -6.55
C MET A 34 1.46 -8.62 -5.88
N SER A 35 2.40 -8.01 -6.61
CA SER A 35 3.70 -7.61 -6.07
C SER A 35 3.68 -6.14 -5.66
N ALA A 36 3.92 -5.87 -4.37
CA ALA A 36 4.09 -4.54 -3.83
C ALA A 36 5.30 -3.81 -4.42
N MET A 37 6.36 -4.55 -4.81
CA MET A 37 7.50 -3.98 -5.53
C MET A 37 7.10 -3.49 -6.93
N ARG A 38 6.36 -4.30 -7.71
CA ARG A 38 5.87 -3.85 -9.03
C ARG A 38 4.89 -2.68 -8.91
N LEU A 39 4.03 -2.70 -7.90
CA LEU A 39 3.14 -1.58 -7.60
C LEU A 39 3.95 -0.32 -7.27
N PHE A 40 5.05 -0.45 -6.53
CA PHE A 40 5.91 0.67 -6.17
C PHE A 40 6.56 1.29 -7.41
N ASP A 41 7.11 0.46 -8.31
CA ASP A 41 7.69 0.90 -9.58
C ASP A 41 6.68 1.63 -10.48
N HIS A 42 5.39 1.28 -10.37
CA HIS A 42 4.32 1.97 -11.08
C HIS A 42 3.94 3.28 -10.38
N ALA A 43 3.67 3.24 -9.07
CA ALA A 43 3.22 4.38 -8.29
C ALA A 43 4.27 5.52 -8.26
N ILE A 44 5.56 5.21 -8.24
CA ILE A 44 6.62 6.22 -8.22
C ILE A 44 6.65 7.06 -9.50
N LYS A 45 6.27 6.48 -10.65
CA LYS A 45 6.12 7.21 -11.93
C LYS A 45 4.99 8.23 -11.87
N GLU A 46 3.95 7.91 -11.10
CA GLU A 46 2.83 8.79 -10.78
C GLU A 46 3.09 9.69 -9.57
N LYS A 47 4.34 9.77 -9.10
CA LYS A 47 4.79 10.60 -7.96
C LYS A 47 4.19 10.21 -6.62
N VAL A 48 3.80 8.95 -6.44
CA VAL A 48 3.38 8.38 -5.15
C VAL A 48 4.39 7.36 -4.66
N ALA A 49 4.89 7.57 -3.44
CA ALA A 49 5.83 6.66 -2.80
C ALA A 49 5.19 6.02 -1.57
N PHE A 50 5.48 4.73 -1.37
CA PHE A 50 5.18 3.97 -0.16
C PHE A 50 6.35 3.04 0.15
N VAL A 51 6.33 2.34 1.28
CA VAL A 51 7.40 1.37 1.59
C VAL A 51 6.89 -0.04 1.34
N PRO A 52 7.47 -0.80 0.39
CA PRO A 52 7.18 -2.23 0.25
C PRO A 52 7.44 -2.97 1.57
N GLY A 53 6.60 -3.93 1.92
CA GLY A 53 6.63 -4.62 3.21
C GLY A 53 7.75 -5.65 3.34
N LYS A 54 8.23 -6.18 2.21
CA LYS A 54 9.26 -7.24 2.13
C LYS A 54 10.49 -7.02 3.05
N PRO A 55 11.09 -5.82 3.16
CA PRO A 55 12.25 -5.59 4.03
C PRO A 55 11.96 -5.69 5.53
N PHE A 56 10.69 -5.67 5.95
CA PHE A 56 10.30 -5.78 7.37
C PHE A 56 10.15 -7.23 7.85
N TYR A 57 10.25 -8.22 6.96
CA TYR A 57 10.17 -9.63 7.32
C TYR A 57 11.57 -10.23 7.51
N VAL A 58 11.78 -10.91 8.63
CA VAL A 58 13.02 -11.63 8.92
C VAL A 58 13.00 -13.03 8.30
N SER A 59 13.92 -13.29 7.37
CA SER A 59 14.28 -14.60 6.80
C SER A 59 13.16 -15.38 6.10
N SER A 60 13.38 -15.73 4.82
CA SER A 60 12.55 -16.72 4.12
C SER A 60 13.06 -18.13 4.42
N THR A 61 12.21 -19.00 4.96
CA THR A 61 12.42 -20.45 4.86
C THR A 61 11.60 -20.98 3.68
N LYS A 62 11.91 -22.18 3.16
CA LYS A 62 11.08 -22.80 2.11
C LYS A 62 9.61 -22.93 2.54
N ASP A 63 9.37 -23.07 3.84
CA ASP A 63 8.03 -23.26 4.43
C ASP A 63 7.34 -21.94 4.79
N LYS A 64 8.07 -20.82 4.81
CA LYS A 64 7.54 -19.47 5.08
C LYS A 64 8.18 -18.46 4.13
N PRO A 65 7.68 -18.34 2.89
CA PRO A 65 8.13 -17.31 1.99
C PRO A 65 7.80 -15.92 2.54
N VAL A 66 8.68 -14.95 2.29
CA VAL A 66 8.42 -13.56 2.67
C VAL A 66 7.26 -13.02 1.81
N PRO A 67 6.22 -12.43 2.42
CA PRO A 67 5.13 -11.80 1.68
C PRO A 67 5.63 -10.67 0.79
N ASP A 68 5.31 -10.71 -0.51
CA ASP A 68 5.59 -9.62 -1.46
C ASP A 68 4.35 -8.75 -1.74
N ASN A 69 3.22 -9.05 -1.11
CA ASN A 69 1.94 -8.38 -1.29
C ASN A 69 1.62 -7.40 -0.15
N THR A 70 2.61 -6.94 0.61
CA THR A 70 2.37 -6.02 1.74
C THR A 70 3.09 -4.70 1.54
N LEU A 71 2.52 -3.62 2.07
CA LEU A 71 3.12 -2.29 2.02
C LEU A 71 2.74 -1.45 3.23
N ARG A 72 3.60 -0.47 3.54
CA ARG A 72 3.42 0.49 4.62
C ARG A 72 3.17 1.88 4.05
N LEU A 73 2.06 2.48 4.44
CA LEU A 73 1.68 3.85 4.12
C LEU A 73 2.01 4.77 5.29
N SER A 74 2.54 5.96 5.01
CA SER A 74 2.89 6.99 5.99
C SER A 74 2.25 8.31 5.60
N TYR A 75 1.68 9.03 6.55
CA TYR A 75 0.93 10.29 6.29
C TYR A 75 1.24 11.41 7.28
N VAL A 76 2.28 11.25 8.10
CA VAL A 76 2.64 12.12 9.25
C VAL A 76 2.81 13.60 8.89
N THR A 77 3.28 13.88 7.67
CA THR A 77 3.67 15.22 7.24
C THR A 77 2.83 15.75 6.07
N MET A 78 1.68 15.11 5.79
CA MET A 78 0.84 15.48 4.65
C MET A 78 -0.47 16.13 5.11
N ASP A 79 -0.86 17.19 4.42
CA ASP A 79 -2.20 17.76 4.51
C ASP A 79 -3.26 16.81 3.90
N GLU A 80 -4.53 17.05 4.20
CA GLU A 80 -5.63 16.18 3.78
C GLU A 80 -5.75 16.08 2.25
N ASP A 81 -5.54 17.18 1.53
CA ASP A 81 -5.60 17.22 0.06
C ASP A 81 -4.53 16.34 -0.58
N ARG A 82 -3.30 16.37 -0.07
CA ARG A 82 -2.21 15.50 -0.51
C ARG A 82 -2.49 14.04 -0.19
N ILE A 83 -3.06 13.76 0.98
CA ILE A 83 -3.47 12.40 1.36
C ILE A 83 -4.50 11.87 0.36
N HIS A 84 -5.59 12.62 0.12
CA HIS A 84 -6.62 12.23 -0.83
C HIS A 84 -6.06 11.98 -2.22
N LYS A 85 -5.26 12.92 -2.74
CA LYS A 85 -4.68 12.79 -4.09
C LYS A 85 -3.71 11.61 -4.20
N GLY A 86 -2.85 11.41 -3.20
CA GLY A 86 -1.90 10.29 -3.17
C GLY A 86 -2.62 8.95 -3.15
N ILE A 87 -3.67 8.81 -2.32
CA ILE A 87 -4.47 7.60 -2.22
C ILE A 87 -5.31 7.36 -3.48
N GLN A 88 -5.85 8.41 -4.10
CA GLN A 88 -6.56 8.30 -5.38
C GLN A 88 -5.67 7.73 -6.49
N ILE A 89 -4.45 8.26 -6.62
CA ILE A 89 -3.46 7.79 -7.60
C ILE A 89 -3.05 6.35 -7.29
N LEU A 90 -2.77 6.03 -6.02
CA LEU A 90 -2.42 4.67 -5.61
C LEU A 90 -3.56 3.68 -5.87
N GLY A 91 -4.80 4.07 -5.60
CA GLY A 91 -6.00 3.29 -5.92
C GLY A 91 -6.13 3.01 -7.42
N ALA A 92 -5.79 3.98 -8.28
CA ALA A 92 -5.74 3.77 -9.72
C ALA A 92 -4.62 2.79 -10.13
N CYS A 93 -3.45 2.91 -9.52
CA CYS A 93 -2.34 1.96 -9.72
C CYS A 93 -2.76 0.53 -9.36
N LEU A 94 -3.44 0.36 -8.22
CA LEU A 94 -3.92 -0.93 -7.71
C LEU A 94 -4.93 -1.62 -8.66
N ARG A 95 -5.71 -0.86 -9.42
CA ARG A 95 -6.65 -1.41 -10.43
C ARG A 95 -5.99 -1.85 -11.73
N THR A 96 -4.69 -1.59 -11.90
CA THR A 96 -4.01 -1.90 -13.15
C THR A 96 -3.69 -3.39 -13.24
N ARG A 97 -4.28 -4.07 -14.23
CA ARG A 97 -4.16 -5.52 -14.50
C ARG A 97 -2.75 -6.05 -14.77
N SER A 98 -1.76 -5.17 -14.93
CA SER A 98 -0.36 -5.55 -15.23
C SER A 98 0.46 -5.92 -14.00
N LEU A 99 -0.14 -5.91 -12.81
CA LEU A 99 0.55 -6.16 -11.53
C LEU A 99 0.48 -7.63 -11.07
N SER A 100 -0.19 -8.49 -11.85
CA SER A 100 -0.29 -9.95 -11.68
C SER A 100 0.93 -10.72 -12.18
#